data_AF-A0A285HYU4-F1
#
_entry.id   AF-A0A285HYU4-F1
#
_cell.length_a   1.000
_cell.length_b   1.000
_cell.length_c   1.000
_cell.angle_alpha   90.00
_cell.angle_beta   90.00
_cell.angle_gamma   90.00
#
_symmetry.space_group_name_H-M   'P 1'
#
loop_
_entity.id
_entity.type
_entity.pdbx_description
1 polymer ?
#
loop_
_entity_poly.entity_id
_entity_poly.type
_entity_poly.pdbx_seq_one_letter_code
_entity_poly.pdbx_strand_id
1 'polypeptide(L)'
;MTTGPQMQLSPRIRQNMEQMLAAQLDSLQSQLKSSNAALQKTAQSAALTISDDLESLRDLSRKSTQDLKDEVAHRRAEIESLMRELEQQRLSHGKIVTGKVVALILSGIALAGLMAAFSAFLGAKVATLPPPEPPIQLIPEQLTGSRTIRGVGGLGQVIVLPPGLPPASCPIGAGTNRTCLTME
;
A
#
# COMPACT_ATOMS: atom_id res chain seq x y z
N MET A 1 -81.48 15.52 -58.78
CA MET A 1 -80.19 14.97 -58.32
C MET A 1 -79.90 13.76 -59.18
N THR A 2 -79.08 13.95 -60.21
CA THR A 2 -78.70 12.90 -61.16
C THR A 2 -77.62 12.03 -60.52
N THR A 3 -77.94 10.77 -60.26
CA THR A 3 -76.98 9.74 -59.89
C THR A 3 -76.00 9.56 -61.06
N GLY A 4 -74.73 9.87 -60.82
CA GLY A 4 -73.65 9.61 -61.77
C GLY A 4 -73.51 8.13 -62.09
N PRO A 5 -72.87 7.76 -63.22
CA PRO A 5 -72.77 6.37 -63.65
C PRO A 5 -72.02 5.54 -62.61
N GLN A 6 -72.67 4.52 -62.05
CA GLN A 6 -71.96 3.47 -61.33
C GLN A 6 -71.07 2.74 -62.32
N MET A 7 -69.78 3.05 -62.28
CA MET A 7 -68.76 2.40 -63.07
C MET A 7 -68.56 0.99 -62.49
N GLN A 8 -69.40 0.03 -62.91
CA GLN A 8 -69.16 -1.38 -62.62
C GLN A 8 -67.88 -1.80 -63.35
N LEU A 9 -66.81 -1.99 -62.58
CA LEU A 9 -65.56 -2.55 -63.06
C LEU A 9 -65.85 -3.86 -63.80
N SER A 10 -65.29 -4.01 -65.00
CA SER A 10 -65.48 -5.22 -65.78
C SER A 10 -64.97 -6.43 -64.97
N PRO A 11 -65.64 -7.59 -65.03
CA PRO A 11 -65.28 -8.77 -64.23
C PRO A 11 -63.82 -9.21 -64.45
N ARG A 12 -63.26 -8.97 -65.65
CA ARG A 12 -61.83 -9.19 -65.94
C ARG A 12 -60.88 -8.30 -65.16
N ILE A 13 -61.22 -7.03 -64.92
CA ILE A 13 -60.37 -6.13 -64.12
C ILE A 13 -60.37 -6.57 -62.66
N ARG A 14 -61.55 -6.97 -62.16
CA ARG A 14 -61.72 -7.48 -60.79
C ARG A 14 -60.89 -8.74 -60.56
N GLN A 15 -60.94 -9.68 -61.49
CA GLN A 15 -60.17 -10.93 -61.43
C GLN A 15 -58.65 -10.70 -61.51
N ASN A 16 -58.19 -9.75 -62.33
CA ASN A 16 -56.77 -9.36 -62.38
C ASN A 16 -56.30 -8.71 -61.07
N MET A 17 -57.13 -7.85 -60.47
CA MET A 17 -56.82 -7.27 -59.16
C MET A 17 -56.69 -8.34 -58.08
N GLU A 18 -57.62 -9.30 -58.03
CA GLU A 18 -57.57 -10.40 -57.07
C GLU A 18 -56.34 -11.30 -57.28
N GLN A 19 -55.99 -11.62 -58.53
CA GLN A 19 -54.76 -12.36 -58.84
C GLN A 19 -53.49 -11.59 -58.45
N MET A 20 -53.43 -10.28 -58.73
CA MET A 20 -52.30 -9.45 -58.32
C MET A 20 -52.18 -9.38 -56.81
N LEU A 21 -53.30 -9.26 -56.09
CA LEU A 21 -53.33 -9.23 -54.63
C LEU A 21 -52.86 -10.57 -54.03
N ALA A 22 -53.33 -11.69 -54.59
CA ALA A 22 -52.90 -13.02 -54.19
C ALA A 22 -51.40 -13.23 -54.42
N ALA A 23 -50.87 -12.81 -55.58
CA ALA A 23 -49.45 -12.88 -55.87
C ALA A 23 -48.60 -12.02 -54.92
N GLN A 24 -49.09 -10.84 -54.52
CA GLN A 24 -48.42 -10.00 -53.53
C GLN A 24 -48.44 -10.63 -52.13
N LEU A 25 -49.57 -11.23 -51.72
CA LEU A 25 -49.68 -11.95 -50.45
C LEU A 25 -48.74 -13.16 -50.39
N ASP A 26 -48.67 -13.96 -51.45
CA ASP A 26 -47.75 -15.09 -51.53
C ASP A 26 -46.28 -14.64 -51.47
N SER A 27 -45.94 -13.54 -52.15
CA SER A 27 -44.60 -12.95 -52.09
C SER A 27 -44.24 -12.48 -50.68
N LEU A 28 -45.15 -11.76 -50.00
CA LEU A 28 -44.95 -11.32 -48.62
C LEU A 28 -44.84 -12.49 -47.65
N GLN A 29 -45.66 -13.53 -47.82
CA GLN A 29 -45.60 -14.74 -47.00
C GLN A 29 -44.27 -15.48 -47.18
N SER A 30 -43.78 -15.57 -48.42
CA SER A 30 -42.47 -16.15 -48.72
C SER A 30 -41.32 -15.35 -48.10
N GLN A 31 -41.36 -14.01 -48.21
CA GLN A 31 -40.37 -13.13 -47.59
C GLN A 31 -40.37 -13.22 -46.06
N LEU A 32 -41.55 -13.23 -45.43
CA LEU A 32 -41.68 -13.41 -43.98
C LEU A 32 -41.12 -14.75 -43.53
N LYS A 33 -41.40 -15.83 -44.26
CA LYS A 33 -40.89 -17.16 -43.93
C LYS A 33 -39.37 -17.23 -44.07
N SER A 34 -38.81 -16.64 -45.13
CA SER A 34 -37.37 -16.55 -45.35
C SER A 34 -36.68 -15.73 -44.26
N SER A 35 -37.24 -14.56 -43.92
CA SER A 35 -36.74 -13.69 -42.85
C SER A 35 -36.77 -14.40 -41.49
N ASN A 36 -37.86 -15.08 -41.16
CA ASN A 36 -37.98 -15.83 -39.91
C ASN A 36 -36.97 -16.99 -39.83
N ALA A 37 -36.76 -17.71 -40.94
CA ALA A 37 -35.75 -18.77 -40.99
C ALA A 37 -34.32 -18.21 -40.84
N ALA A 38 -34.02 -17.06 -41.43
CA ALA A 38 -32.74 -16.37 -41.26
C ALA A 38 -32.54 -15.92 -39.81
N LEU A 39 -33.55 -15.30 -39.20
CA LEU A 39 -33.52 -14.90 -37.79
C LEU A 39 -33.29 -16.09 -36.87
N GLN A 40 -33.97 -17.21 -37.11
CA GLN A 40 -33.81 -18.42 -36.31
C GLN A 40 -32.39 -18.99 -36.42
N LYS A 41 -31.81 -19.03 -37.63
CA LYS A 41 -30.41 -19.44 -37.82
C LYS A 41 -29.43 -18.51 -37.12
N THR A 42 -29.62 -17.20 -37.24
CA THR A 42 -28.76 -16.21 -36.59
C THR A 42 -28.85 -16.32 -35.07
N ALA A 43 -30.05 -16.50 -34.52
CA ALA A 43 -30.25 -16.68 -33.09
C ALA A 43 -29.58 -17.97 -32.58
N GLN A 44 -29.70 -19.07 -33.32
CA GLN A 44 -29.06 -20.34 -32.98
C GLN A 44 -27.53 -20.22 -33.06
N SER A 45 -27.01 -19.58 -34.11
CA SER A 45 -25.58 -19.32 -34.26
C SER A 45 -25.05 -18.46 -33.11
N ALA A 46 -25.74 -17.37 -32.77
CA ALA A 46 -25.34 -16.49 -31.68
C ALA A 46 -25.36 -17.21 -30.34
N ALA A 47 -26.36 -18.06 -30.08
CA ALA A 47 -26.44 -18.84 -28.86
C ALA A 47 -25.26 -19.83 -28.72
N LEU A 48 -24.86 -20.48 -29.81
CA LEU A 48 -23.69 -21.36 -29.83
C LEU A 48 -22.40 -20.57 -29.56
N THR A 49 -22.20 -19.44 -30.26
CA THR A 49 -21.02 -18.59 -30.06
C THR A 49 -20.93 -18.07 -28.63
N ILE A 50 -22.04 -17.61 -28.05
CA ILE A 50 -22.08 -17.16 -26.64
C ILE A 50 -21.70 -18.31 -25.70
N SER A 51 -22.18 -19.52 -25.96
CA SER A 51 -21.84 -20.69 -25.14
C SER A 51 -20.34 -21.01 -25.22
N ASP A 52 -19.75 -20.98 -26.41
CA ASP A 52 -18.32 -21.24 -26.62
C ASP A 52 -17.45 -20.15 -25.96
N ASP A 53 -17.85 -18.88 -26.09
CA ASP A 53 -17.16 -17.75 -25.46
C ASP A 53 -17.20 -17.83 -23.94
N LEU A 54 -18.33 -18.24 -23.35
CA LEU A 54 -18.47 -18.42 -21.91
C LEU A 54 -17.59 -19.56 -21.38
N GLU A 55 -17.46 -20.67 -22.11
CA GLU A 55 -16.57 -21.76 -21.70
C GLU A 55 -15.10 -21.35 -21.82
N SER A 56 -14.73 -20.63 -22.90
CA SER A 56 -13.39 -20.07 -23.07
C SER A 56 -13.03 -19.09 -21.94
N LEU A 57 -13.96 -18.19 -21.58
CA LEU A 57 -13.80 -17.26 -20.45
C LEU A 57 -13.61 -17.99 -19.13
N ARG A 58 -14.37 -19.07 -18.92
CA ARG A 58 -14.25 -19.91 -17.73
C ARG A 58 -12.87 -20.57 -17.63
N ASP A 59 -12.37 -21.11 -18.73
CA ASP A 59 -11.06 -21.75 -18.79
C ASP A 59 -9.93 -20.73 -18.58
N LEU A 60 -10.00 -19.56 -19.21
CA LEU A 60 -9.08 -18.45 -19.01
C LEU A 60 -9.07 -17.99 -17.55
N SER A 61 -10.25 -17.84 -16.95
CA SER A 61 -10.39 -17.45 -15.55
C SER A 61 -9.76 -18.49 -14.62
N ARG A 62 -10.00 -19.77 -14.87
CA ARG A 62 -9.43 -20.87 -14.09
C ARG A 62 -7.91 -20.90 -14.19
N LYS A 63 -7.36 -20.77 -15.41
CA LYS A 63 -5.91 -20.74 -15.65
C LYS A 63 -5.27 -19.54 -14.96
N SER A 64 -5.81 -18.34 -15.15
CA SER A 64 -5.30 -17.12 -14.52
C SER A 64 -5.31 -17.22 -12.98
N THR A 65 -6.38 -17.78 -12.41
CA THR A 65 -6.47 -17.99 -10.96
C THR A 65 -5.41 -18.98 -10.46
N GLN A 66 -5.14 -20.04 -11.23
CA GLN A 66 -4.10 -21.01 -10.91
C GLN A 66 -2.71 -20.39 -10.99
N ASP A 67 -2.40 -19.67 -12.07
CA ASP A 67 -1.12 -18.98 -12.25
C ASP A 67 -0.89 -17.96 -11.12
N LEU A 68 -1.91 -17.21 -10.72
CA LEU A 68 -1.84 -16.26 -9.60
C LEU A 68 -1.59 -16.99 -8.27
N LYS A 69 -2.25 -18.12 -8.05
CA LYS A 69 -2.05 -18.92 -6.83
C LYS A 69 -0.61 -19.42 -6.75
N ASP A 70 -0.04 -19.87 -7.86
CA ASP A 70 1.33 -20.38 -7.93
C ASP A 70 2.34 -19.24 -7.71
N GLU A 71 2.12 -18.06 -8.32
CA GLU A 71 2.95 -16.87 -8.08
C GLU A 71 2.90 -16.43 -6.60
N VAL A 72 1.71 -16.39 -6.00
CA VAL A 72 1.55 -16.04 -4.56
C VAL A 72 2.27 -17.06 -3.68
N ALA A 73 2.19 -18.34 -3.99
CA ALA A 73 2.91 -19.38 -3.25
C ALA A 73 4.43 -19.22 -3.38
N HIS A 74 4.92 -18.89 -4.58
CA HIS A 74 6.33 -18.64 -4.83
C HIS A 74 6.83 -17.42 -4.05
N ARG A 75 6.12 -16.29 -4.12
CA ARG A 75 6.45 -15.06 -3.37
C ARG A 75 6.43 -15.27 -1.87
N ARG A 76 5.47 -16.06 -1.37
CA ARG A 76 5.43 -16.41 0.04
C ARG A 76 6.67 -17.20 0.46
N ALA A 77 7.08 -18.19 -0.33
CA ALA A 77 8.29 -18.97 -0.04
C ALA A 77 9.55 -18.10 -0.07
N GLU A 78 9.64 -17.17 -1.03
CA GLU A 78 10.72 -16.17 -1.12
C GLU A 78 10.78 -15.29 0.15
N ILE A 79 9.65 -14.73 0.58
CA ILE A 79 9.56 -13.92 1.81
C ILE A 79 9.95 -14.75 3.04
N GLU A 80 9.44 -15.99 3.17
CA GLU A 80 9.80 -16.85 4.29
C GLU A 80 11.30 -17.17 4.31
N SER A 81 11.94 -17.33 3.15
CA SER A 81 13.39 -17.53 3.05
C SER A 81 14.17 -16.30 3.50
N LEU A 82 13.76 -15.10 3.04
CA LEU A 82 14.37 -13.83 3.44
C LEU A 82 14.20 -13.57 4.93
N MET A 83 13.04 -13.88 5.50
CA MET A 83 12.83 -13.76 6.95
C MET A 83 13.77 -14.67 7.75
N ARG A 84 13.96 -15.93 7.32
CA ARG A 84 14.92 -16.83 7.97
C ARG A 84 16.35 -16.32 7.87
N GLU A 85 16.73 -15.76 6.72
CA GLU A 85 18.06 -15.16 6.54
C GLU A 85 18.25 -13.94 7.45
N LEU A 86 17.27 -13.05 7.52
CA LEU A 86 17.25 -11.90 8.44
C LEU A 86 17.34 -12.34 9.90
N GLU A 87 16.63 -13.39 10.29
CA GLU A 87 16.67 -13.92 11.65
C GLU A 87 18.03 -14.56 11.97
N GLN A 88 18.63 -15.27 11.00
CA GLN A 88 19.97 -15.82 11.13
C GLN A 88 21.04 -14.72 11.22
N GLN A 89 20.93 -13.65 10.43
CA GLN A 89 21.78 -12.46 10.55
C GLN A 89 21.58 -11.77 11.90
N ARG A 90 20.34 -11.63 12.38
CA ARG A 90 20.06 -11.07 13.70
C ARG A 90 20.72 -11.89 14.81
N LEU A 91 20.66 -13.22 14.75
CA LEU A 91 21.28 -14.11 15.74
C LEU A 91 22.82 -14.07 15.69
N SER A 92 23.42 -14.01 14.49
CA SER A 92 24.87 -13.92 14.33
C SER A 92 25.43 -12.57 14.81
N HIS A 93 24.80 -11.47 14.41
CA HIS A 93 25.17 -10.13 14.87
C HIS A 93 24.85 -9.93 16.36
N GLY A 94 23.74 -10.48 16.85
CA GLY A 94 23.35 -10.43 18.26
C GLY A 94 24.41 -11.06 19.18
N LYS A 95 24.98 -12.21 18.81
CA LYS A 95 26.09 -12.85 19.54
C LYS A 95 27.38 -12.04 19.51
N ILE A 96 27.71 -11.41 18.38
CA ILE A 96 28.96 -10.64 18.23
C ILE A 96 28.89 -9.31 19.01
N VAL A 97 27.74 -8.63 18.99
CA VAL A 97 27.55 -7.33 19.67
C VAL A 97 27.45 -7.53 21.19
N THR A 98 26.71 -8.53 21.67
CA THR A 98 26.64 -8.82 23.12
C THR A 98 27.98 -9.26 23.69
N GLY A 99 28.75 -10.10 23.00
CA GLY A 99 30.08 -10.52 23.46
C GLY A 99 31.08 -9.38 23.60
N LYS A 100 31.13 -8.46 22.62
CA LYS A 100 32.03 -7.29 22.66
C LYS A 100 31.63 -6.26 23.72
N VAL A 101 30.32 -6.03 23.91
CA VAL A 101 29.82 -5.07 24.90
C VAL A 101 30.02 -5.61 26.32
N VAL A 102 29.75 -6.89 26.57
CA VAL A 102 29.98 -7.50 27.89
C VAL A 102 31.47 -7.52 28.23
N ALA A 103 32.35 -7.83 27.28
CA ALA A 103 33.81 -7.77 27.49
C ALA A 103 34.30 -6.33 27.79
N LEU A 104 33.79 -5.33 27.07
CA LEU A 104 34.11 -3.92 27.32
C LEU A 104 33.62 -3.46 28.70
N ILE A 105 32.40 -3.81 29.09
CA ILE A 105 31.85 -3.46 30.40
C ILE A 105 32.66 -4.12 31.52
N LEU A 106 32.98 -5.41 31.40
CA LEU A 106 33.80 -6.12 32.40
C LEU A 106 35.21 -5.52 32.51
N SER A 107 35.85 -5.15 31.38
CA SER A 107 37.14 -4.47 31.40
C SER A 107 37.07 -3.05 32.00
N GLY A 108 36.00 -2.31 31.74
CA GLY A 108 35.78 -0.96 32.25
C GLY A 108 35.55 -0.94 33.76
N ILE A 109 34.81 -1.92 34.29
CA ILE A 109 34.59 -2.08 35.73
C ILE A 109 35.88 -2.46 36.45
N ALA A 110 36.70 -3.35 35.88
CA ALA A 110 38.00 -3.70 36.44
C ALA A 110 38.97 -2.51 36.48
N LEU A 111 39.00 -1.69 35.41
CA LEU A 111 39.84 -0.48 35.34
C LEU A 111 39.36 0.62 36.30
N ALA A 112 38.03 0.81 36.42
CA ALA A 112 37.44 1.77 37.35
C ALA A 112 37.66 1.37 38.81
N GLY A 113 37.59 0.06 39.13
CA GLY A 113 37.90 -0.46 40.46
C GLY A 113 39.36 -0.22 40.86
N LEU A 114 40.31 -0.40 39.94
CA LEU A 114 41.72 -0.07 40.16
C LEU A 114 41.92 1.44 40.38
N MET A 115 41.30 2.29 39.57
CA MET A 115 41.39 3.75 39.74
C MET A 115 40.74 4.25 41.04
N ALA A 116 39.64 3.64 41.49
CA ALA A 116 39.00 3.96 42.75
C ALA A 116 39.87 3.58 43.97
N ALA A 117 40.61 2.47 43.88
CA ALA A 117 41.56 2.09 44.93
C ALA A 117 42.75 3.07 45.03
N PHE A 118 43.23 3.59 43.89
CA PHE A 118 44.27 4.62 43.86
C PHE A 118 43.78 6.00 44.38
N SER A 119 42.54 6.40 44.05
CA SER A 119 41.98 7.67 44.51
C SER A 119 41.62 7.68 46.00
N ALA A 120 41.23 6.53 46.57
CA ALA A 120 41.02 6.39 48.02
C ALA A 120 42.33 6.56 48.82
N PHE A 121 43.47 6.14 48.26
CA PHE A 121 44.78 6.30 48.90
C PHE A 121 45.30 7.74 48.84
N LEU A 122 44.93 8.50 47.79
CA LEU A 122 45.29 9.91 47.62
C LEU A 122 44.34 10.88 48.35
N GLY A 123 43.06 10.52 48.51
CA GLY A 123 42.04 11.33 49.19
C GLY A 123 42.23 11.44 50.71
N ALA A 124 42.94 10.51 51.34
CA ALA A 124 43.23 10.55 52.78
C ALA A 124 44.20 11.68 53.21
N LYS A 125 44.84 12.38 52.26
CA LYS A 125 45.79 13.47 52.53
C LYS A 125 45.23 14.89 52.33
N VAL A 126 44.01 15.04 51.79
CA VAL A 126 43.45 16.35 51.39
C VAL A 126 42.17 16.70 52.19
N ALA A 127 42.01 16.16 53.40
CA ALA A 127 40.86 16.41 54.26
C ALA A 127 41.03 17.64 55.19
N THR A 128 41.63 18.74 54.69
CA THR A 128 41.80 19.99 55.47
C THR A 128 41.42 21.26 54.71
N LEU A 129 40.43 21.21 53.81
CA LEU A 129 39.79 22.43 53.30
C LEU A 129 38.26 22.28 53.26
N PRO A 130 37.49 23.29 53.68
CA PRO A 130 36.03 23.25 53.66
C PRO A 130 35.49 23.24 52.22
N PRO A 131 34.33 22.64 51.96
CA PRO A 131 33.85 22.38 50.60
C PRO A 131 33.47 23.70 49.88
N PRO A 132 33.90 23.91 48.62
CA PRO A 132 33.35 24.98 47.80
C PRO A 132 31.92 24.63 47.35
N GLU A 133 31.05 25.64 47.34
CA GLU A 133 29.65 25.56 46.91
C GLU A 133 29.52 25.00 45.48
N PRO A 134 28.42 24.26 45.18
CA PRO A 134 28.20 23.69 43.86
C PRO A 134 28.03 24.79 42.81
N PRO A 135 28.68 24.70 41.64
CA PRO A 135 28.52 25.69 40.59
C PRO A 135 27.08 25.68 40.09
N ILE A 136 26.45 26.85 40.16
CA ILE A 136 25.17 27.15 39.53
C ILE A 136 25.31 26.81 38.04
N GLN A 137 24.55 25.82 37.56
CA GLN A 137 24.44 25.53 36.14
C GLN A 137 23.73 26.73 35.49
N LEU A 138 24.50 27.65 34.92
CA LEU A 138 23.96 28.69 34.06
C LEU A 138 23.35 28.00 32.83
N ILE A 139 22.02 27.92 32.81
CA ILE A 139 21.27 27.70 31.57
C ILE A 139 21.66 28.85 30.64
N PRO A 140 22.13 28.59 29.40
CA PRO A 140 22.45 29.66 28.46
C PRO A 140 21.23 30.57 28.31
N GLU A 141 21.44 31.89 28.39
CA GLU A 141 20.38 32.90 28.35
C GLU A 141 19.46 32.77 27.11
N GLN A 142 19.97 32.13 26.04
CA GLN A 142 19.26 31.87 24.79
C GLN A 142 18.29 30.69 24.80
N LEU A 143 18.30 29.83 25.84
CA LEU A 143 17.27 28.80 26.05
C LEU A 143 16.16 29.26 27.03
N THR A 144 16.24 30.51 27.51
CA THR A 144 15.24 31.12 28.38
C THR A 144 13.93 31.27 27.61
N GLY A 145 12.94 30.44 27.94
CA GLY A 145 11.65 30.37 27.24
C GLY A 145 11.40 29.06 26.48
N SER A 146 12.39 28.16 26.41
CA SER A 146 12.15 26.81 25.90
C SER A 146 11.20 26.05 26.83
N ARG A 147 10.16 25.41 26.27
CA ARG A 147 9.18 24.64 27.03
C ARG A 147 9.22 23.18 26.59
N THR A 148 9.42 22.31 27.55
CA THR A 148 9.30 20.87 27.33
C THR A 148 7.86 20.45 27.63
N ILE A 149 7.14 19.97 26.62
CA ILE A 149 5.80 19.42 26.78
C ILE A 149 5.94 17.90 26.74
N ARG A 150 5.55 17.23 27.83
CA ARG A 150 5.45 15.76 27.87
C ARG A 150 4.03 15.34 27.55
N GLY A 151 3.89 14.35 26.66
CA GLY A 151 2.60 13.77 26.32
C GLY A 151 1.94 13.10 27.53
N VAL A 152 0.61 13.09 27.53
CA VAL A 152 -0.18 12.47 28.61
C VAL A 152 0.14 10.98 28.64
N GLY A 153 0.54 10.45 29.81
CA GLY A 153 0.99 9.07 29.96
C GLY A 153 2.50 8.83 29.75
N GLY A 154 3.32 9.89 29.64
CA GLY A 154 4.78 9.77 29.51
C GLY A 154 5.27 9.31 28.14
N LEU A 155 4.36 9.19 27.17
CA LEU A 155 4.67 8.88 25.78
C LEU A 155 4.93 10.18 25.02
N GLY A 156 6.18 10.40 24.64
CA GLY A 156 6.61 11.53 23.84
C GLY A 156 7.00 12.78 24.65
N GLN A 157 8.08 13.42 24.22
CA GLN A 157 8.56 14.69 24.75
C GLN A 157 8.80 15.62 23.56
N VAL A 158 8.12 16.76 23.53
CA VAL A 158 8.33 17.81 22.51
C VAL A 158 9.02 18.99 23.19
N ILE A 159 10.16 19.41 22.64
CA ILE A 159 10.87 20.61 23.08
C ILE A 159 10.47 21.74 22.14
N VAL A 160 9.75 22.73 22.67
CA VAL A 160 9.39 23.94 21.93
C VAL A 160 10.53 24.95 22.12
N LEU A 161 11.18 25.30 21.01
CA LEU A 161 12.27 26.27 20.97
C LEU A 161 11.72 27.70 20.79
N PRO A 162 12.42 28.72 21.31
CA PRO A 162 12.08 30.11 21.02
C PRO A 162 12.20 30.43 19.51
N PRO A 163 11.44 31.41 18.99
CA PRO A 163 11.56 31.82 17.59
C PRO A 163 12.98 32.35 17.31
N GLY A 164 13.60 31.90 16.22
CA GLY A 164 14.96 32.28 15.82
C GLY A 164 16.04 31.22 16.04
N LEU A 165 15.71 30.05 16.60
CA LEU A 165 16.66 28.95 16.79
C LEU A 165 16.26 27.72 15.95
N PRO A 166 16.68 27.64 14.67
CA PRO A 166 16.38 26.48 13.83
C PRO A 166 17.21 25.25 14.25
N PRO A 167 16.65 24.03 14.12
CA PRO A 167 17.39 22.80 14.36
C PRO A 167 18.49 22.61 13.30
N ALA A 168 19.68 22.22 13.77
CA ALA A 168 20.87 21.98 12.94
C ALA A 168 21.19 20.49 12.86
N SER A 169 21.90 20.11 11.80
CA SER A 169 22.52 18.78 11.74
C SER A 169 23.67 18.71 12.75
N CYS A 170 23.57 17.77 13.70
CA CYS A 170 24.65 17.55 14.65
C CYS A 170 25.87 16.95 13.97
N PRO A 171 27.09 17.35 14.36
CA PRO A 171 28.31 16.70 13.90
C PRO A 171 28.32 15.21 14.31
N ILE A 172 28.91 14.39 13.44
CA ILE A 172 29.02 12.94 13.65
C ILE A 172 29.85 12.70 14.93
N GLY A 173 29.23 12.10 15.95
CA GLY A 173 29.85 11.84 17.26
C GLY A 173 29.19 12.54 18.45
N ALA A 174 28.16 13.38 18.24
CA ALA A 174 27.50 14.11 19.32
C ALA A 174 26.76 13.21 20.36
N GLY A 175 26.52 11.94 20.04
CA GLY A 175 25.74 11.00 20.85
C GLY A 175 24.26 11.00 20.52
N THR A 176 23.56 9.90 20.84
CA THR A 176 22.10 9.77 20.63
C THR A 176 21.31 10.65 21.61
N ASN A 177 20.15 11.16 21.19
CA ASN A 177 19.25 12.04 21.97
C ASN A 177 19.76 13.47 22.21
N ARG A 178 20.56 14.02 21.30
CA ARG A 178 20.98 15.42 21.32
C ARG A 178 20.46 16.15 20.08
N THR A 179 19.90 17.34 20.31
CA THR A 179 19.47 18.25 19.26
C THR A 179 20.45 19.39 19.20
N CYS A 180 21.06 19.62 18.04
CA CYS A 180 21.93 20.76 17.80
C CYS A 180 21.08 21.91 17.25
N LEU A 181 21.42 23.13 17.63
CA LEU A 181 20.74 24.34 17.19
C LEU A 181 21.76 25.21 16.47
N THR A 182 21.36 25.83 15.37
CA THR A 182 22.19 26.82 14.69
C THR A 182 21.95 28.16 15.36
N MET A 183 23.02 28.84 15.77
CA MET A 183 22.95 30.25 16.16
C MET A 183 23.28 31.08 14.92
N GLU A 184 22.39 31.99 14.52
CA GLU A 184 22.73 33.09 13.62
C GLU A 184 23.35 34.26 14.40
#